data_AF-A0A9X9XWB7-F1
#
_entry.id   AF-A0A9X9XWB7-F1
#
_cell.length_a   1.000
_cell.length_b   1.000
_cell.length_c   1.000
_cell.angle_alpha   90.00
_cell.angle_beta   90.00
_cell.angle_gamma   90.00
#
_symmetry.space_group_name_H-M   'P 1'
#
loop_
_entity.id
_entity.type
_entity.pdbx_description
1 polymer ?
#
loop_
_entity_poly.entity_id
_entity_poly.type
_entity_poly.pdbx_seq_one_letter_code
_entity_poly.pdbx_strand_id
1 'polypeptide(L)'
;MKAASPFAEGSVNYEGDIVTHHGSTYQARCDTARPPPHGDWACVAAAGRNASMPLVCGTYREGEAYKFLNIVALNGSAFAARCDDPGPCPGDGWQLIASAGRAGKPGPKGERGEPGPRGLPGANAAAIVRWEVNRAAYTITPIMADGSQAPSINVRELFEQYHEESDG
;
A
#
# COMPACT_ATOMS: atom_id res chain seq x y z
N MET A 1 -40.63 -10.61 47.81
CA MET A 1 -40.48 -9.55 46.79
C MET A 1 -40.92 -10.16 45.46
N LYS A 2 -41.94 -9.62 44.78
CA LYS A 2 -42.34 -10.11 43.45
C LYS A 2 -41.24 -9.75 42.44
N ALA A 3 -40.91 -10.67 41.54
CA ALA A 3 -40.01 -10.37 40.43
C ALA A 3 -40.72 -9.46 39.41
N ALA A 4 -39.98 -8.58 38.75
CA ALA A 4 -40.54 -7.75 37.69
C ALA A 4 -40.83 -8.59 36.44
N SER A 5 -42.00 -8.40 35.83
CA SER A 5 -42.38 -9.01 34.55
C SER A 5 -42.57 -7.95 33.46
N PRO A 6 -42.45 -8.27 32.16
CA PRO A 6 -42.83 -7.33 31.10
C PRO A 6 -44.31 -6.94 31.22
N PHE A 7 -44.63 -5.65 31.05
CA PHE A 7 -46.02 -5.21 30.96
C PHE A 7 -46.69 -5.82 29.73
N ALA A 8 -47.87 -6.41 29.91
CA ALA A 8 -48.68 -6.98 28.85
C ALA A 8 -49.93 -6.14 28.64
N GLU A 9 -50.11 -5.63 27.41
CA GLU A 9 -51.25 -4.79 27.07
C GLU A 9 -52.58 -5.56 27.21
N GLY A 10 -53.57 -4.94 27.84
CA GLY A 10 -54.85 -5.58 28.14
C GLY A 10 -54.86 -6.56 29.31
N SER A 11 -53.74 -6.73 30.02
CA SER A 11 -53.71 -7.52 31.26
C SER A 11 -54.13 -6.69 32.48
N VAL A 12 -54.63 -7.37 33.51
CA VAL A 12 -54.89 -6.77 34.82
C VAL A 12 -53.69 -7.06 35.72
N ASN A 13 -53.14 -6.00 36.33
CA ASN A 13 -52.13 -6.07 37.35
C ASN A 13 -52.74 -5.76 38.70
N TYR A 14 -52.35 -6.53 39.71
CA TYR A 14 -52.84 -6.36 41.08
C TYR A 14 -51.93 -5.42 41.86
N GLU A 15 -52.45 -4.84 42.93
CA GLU A 15 -51.66 -4.02 43.84
C GLU A 15 -50.34 -4.72 44.23
N GLY A 16 -49.24 -3.98 44.09
CA GLY A 16 -47.89 -4.47 44.38
C GLY A 16 -47.22 -5.29 43.28
N ASP A 17 -47.88 -5.57 42.15
CA ASP A 17 -47.23 -6.14 40.97
C ASP A 17 -46.14 -5.20 40.45
N ILE A 18 -45.02 -5.77 40.03
CA ILE A 18 -43.89 -5.03 39.48
C ILE A 18 -43.77 -5.37 37.99
N VAL A 19 -43.79 -4.34 37.14
CA VAL A 19 -43.68 -4.52 35.69
C VAL A 19 -42.58 -3.66 35.08
N THR A 20 -42.00 -4.12 33.98
CA THR A 20 -41.12 -3.33 33.12
C THR A 20 -41.88 -2.81 31.89
N HIS A 21 -41.76 -1.51 31.61
CA HIS A 21 -42.41 -0.86 30.48
C HIS A 21 -41.56 0.31 29.97
N HIS A 22 -41.32 0.38 28.66
CA HIS A 22 -40.47 1.40 28.02
C HIS A 22 -39.12 1.65 28.73
N GLY A 23 -38.45 0.57 29.15
CA GLY A 23 -37.15 0.64 29.84
C GLY A 23 -37.20 1.11 31.30
N SER A 24 -38.39 1.38 31.84
CA SER A 24 -38.61 1.72 33.24
C SER A 24 -39.27 0.57 34.01
N THR A 25 -39.16 0.58 35.33
CA THR A 25 -39.81 -0.38 36.24
C THR A 25 -40.85 0.34 37.10
N TYR A 26 -42.05 -0.21 37.16
CA TYR A 26 -43.18 0.35 37.89
C TYR A 26 -43.78 -0.67 38.85
N GLN A 27 -44.34 -0.20 39.96
CA GLN A 27 -45.14 -0.99 40.89
C GLN A 27 -46.59 -0.50 40.89
N ALA A 28 -47.54 -1.41 40.73
CA ALA A 28 -48.96 -1.10 40.81
C ALA A 28 -49.32 -0.65 42.24
N ARG A 29 -50.06 0.46 42.37
CA ARG A 29 -50.55 1.04 43.63
C ARG A 29 -51.97 0.59 43.98
N CYS A 30 -52.66 0.02 43.01
CA CYS A 30 -53.98 -0.56 43.11
C CYS A 30 -54.15 -1.57 41.96
N ASP A 31 -55.20 -2.37 42.03
CA ASP A 31 -55.60 -3.22 40.91
C ASP A 31 -55.94 -2.35 39.69
N THR A 32 -55.24 -2.58 38.58
CA THR A 32 -55.35 -1.75 37.38
C THR A 32 -55.10 -2.53 36.10
N ALA A 33 -55.83 -2.16 35.05
CA ALA A 33 -55.55 -2.58 33.67
C ALA A 33 -54.93 -1.45 32.83
N ARG A 34 -54.66 -0.29 33.46
CA ARG A 34 -54.10 0.88 32.76
C ARG A 34 -52.59 0.69 32.59
N PRO A 35 -52.02 1.03 31.43
CA PRO A 35 -50.58 0.93 31.23
C PRO A 35 -49.82 2.01 32.05
N PRO A 36 -48.64 1.70 32.60
CA PRO A 36 -47.73 2.72 33.08
C PRO A 36 -47.16 3.54 31.90
N PRO A 37 -46.85 4.83 32.05
CA PRO A 37 -47.03 5.64 33.25
C PRO A 37 -48.48 6.12 33.42
N HIS A 38 -49.07 5.84 34.58
CA HIS A 38 -50.38 6.31 35.01
C HIS A 38 -50.38 6.47 36.54
N GLY A 39 -51.33 7.21 37.12
CA GLY A 39 -51.41 7.44 38.58
C GLY A 39 -51.56 6.17 39.43
N ASP A 40 -51.97 5.07 38.80
CA ASP A 40 -52.09 3.72 39.40
C ASP A 40 -50.73 3.04 39.57
N TRP A 41 -49.65 3.64 39.04
CA TRP A 41 -48.30 3.07 39.06
C TRP A 41 -47.32 3.99 39.77
N ALA A 42 -46.52 3.45 40.67
CA ALA A 42 -45.35 4.10 41.24
C ALA A 42 -44.12 3.77 40.38
N CYS A 43 -43.38 4.78 39.91
CA CYS A 43 -42.11 4.57 39.24
C CYS A 43 -41.05 4.12 40.26
N VAL A 44 -40.59 2.88 40.15
CA VAL A 44 -39.54 2.30 41.02
C VAL A 44 -38.15 2.63 40.47
N ALA A 45 -38.00 2.52 39.14
CA ALA A 45 -36.79 2.90 38.43
C ALA A 45 -37.16 3.50 37.07
N ALA A 46 -36.73 4.73 36.80
CA ALA A 46 -36.92 5.35 35.50
C ALA A 46 -35.89 4.81 34.49
N ALA A 47 -36.28 4.77 33.21
CA ALA A 47 -35.38 4.46 32.11
C ALA A 47 -34.16 5.40 32.13
N GLY A 48 -32.99 4.85 31.87
CA GLY A 48 -31.78 5.63 31.68
C GLY A 48 -31.82 6.47 30.40
N ARG A 49 -30.89 7.42 30.27
CA ARG A 49 -30.67 8.11 29.01
C ARG A 49 -29.99 7.18 28.01
N ASN A 50 -30.48 7.13 26.77
CA ASN A 50 -29.76 6.48 25.69
C ASN A 50 -28.38 7.14 25.51
N ALA A 51 -27.35 6.32 25.31
CA ALA A 51 -26.02 6.83 25.03
C ALA A 51 -25.96 7.40 23.60
N SER A 52 -25.20 8.48 23.42
CA SER A 52 -24.84 8.96 22.08
C SER A 52 -24.00 7.89 21.39
N MET A 53 -24.49 7.35 20.28
CA MET A 53 -23.79 6.32 19.51
C MET A 53 -22.82 6.97 18.50
N PRO A 54 -21.58 6.48 18.37
CA PRO A 54 -20.67 6.93 17.33
C PRO A 54 -21.23 6.67 15.93
N LEU A 55 -20.95 7.59 15.00
CA LEU A 55 -21.36 7.49 13.60
C LEU A 55 -20.12 7.48 12.70
N VAL A 56 -19.99 6.47 11.84
CA VAL A 56 -18.88 6.43 10.86
C VAL A 56 -19.27 7.22 9.62
N CYS A 57 -18.58 8.34 9.39
CA CYS A 57 -18.84 9.28 8.29
C CYS A 57 -18.01 8.98 7.02
N GLY A 58 -17.07 8.05 7.09
CA GLY A 58 -16.17 7.73 5.98
C GLY A 58 -14.99 8.69 5.91
N THR A 59 -14.52 9.04 4.71
CA THR A 59 -13.35 9.91 4.52
C THR A 59 -13.65 11.34 4.94
N TYR A 60 -12.74 11.94 5.72
CA TYR A 60 -12.81 13.34 6.12
C TYR A 60 -12.87 14.28 4.91
N ARG A 61 -13.75 15.28 4.96
CA ARG A 61 -13.86 16.37 3.99
C ARG A 61 -13.75 17.71 4.69
N GLU A 62 -12.89 18.57 4.15
CA GLU A 62 -12.77 19.94 4.64
C GLU A 62 -14.06 20.73 4.38
N GLY A 63 -14.51 21.49 5.38
CA GLY A 63 -15.74 22.28 5.33
C GLY A 63 -17.04 21.50 5.60
N GLU A 64 -16.98 20.18 5.81
CA GLU A 64 -18.14 19.39 6.24
C GLU A 64 -18.39 19.55 7.74
N ALA A 65 -19.66 19.64 8.14
CA ALA A 65 -20.04 19.76 9.55
C ALA A 65 -20.08 18.35 10.19
N TYR A 66 -19.29 18.17 11.24
CA TYR A 66 -19.22 16.92 12.01
C TYR A 66 -19.73 17.14 13.43
N LYS A 67 -20.42 16.14 13.97
CA LYS A 67 -20.95 16.15 15.33
C LYS A 67 -20.11 15.33 16.29
N PHE A 68 -20.29 15.55 17.58
CA PHE A 68 -19.71 14.74 18.64
C PHE A 68 -19.86 13.23 18.34
N LEU A 69 -18.76 12.49 18.49
CA LEU A 69 -18.63 11.06 18.17
C LEU A 69 -18.76 10.66 16.68
N ASN A 70 -18.77 11.62 15.74
CA ASN A 70 -18.56 11.29 14.34
C ASN A 70 -17.12 10.76 14.15
N ILE A 71 -16.99 9.70 13.38
CA ILE A 71 -15.72 9.03 13.09
C ILE A 71 -15.40 9.21 11.62
N VAL A 72 -14.22 9.76 11.34
CA VAL A 72 -13.72 9.99 9.97
C VAL A 72 -12.43 9.23 9.75
N ALA A 73 -12.17 8.89 8.49
CA ALA A 73 -10.90 8.34 8.02
C ALA A 73 -10.08 9.45 7.34
N LEU A 74 -8.80 9.56 7.71
CA LEU A 74 -7.86 10.51 7.11
C LEU A 74 -6.45 9.90 7.11
N ASN A 75 -5.78 9.91 5.95
CA ASN A 75 -4.42 9.39 5.76
C ASN A 75 -4.22 7.95 6.29
N GLY A 76 -5.23 7.09 6.14
CA GLY A 76 -5.21 5.71 6.61
C GLY A 76 -5.44 5.51 8.11
N SER A 77 -5.66 6.59 8.86
CA SER A 77 -6.00 6.60 10.28
C SER A 77 -7.47 6.94 10.49
N ALA A 78 -8.03 6.63 11.65
CA ALA A 78 -9.39 6.99 12.04
C ALA A 78 -9.41 7.93 13.25
N PHE A 79 -10.28 8.93 13.21
CA PHE A 79 -10.42 9.98 14.22
C PHE A 79 -11.87 10.15 14.63
N ALA A 80 -12.14 10.32 15.92
CA ALA A 80 -13.45 10.62 16.48
C ALA A 80 -13.55 12.09 16.90
N ALA A 81 -14.62 12.78 16.54
CA ALA A 81 -14.89 14.15 16.94
C ALA A 81 -15.19 14.24 18.46
N ARG A 82 -14.51 15.16 19.15
CA ARG A 82 -14.63 15.37 20.60
C ARG A 82 -15.71 16.38 20.98
N CYS A 83 -16.18 17.17 20.03
CA CYS A 83 -17.28 18.11 20.15
C CYS A 83 -18.00 18.23 18.80
N ASP A 84 -19.14 18.93 18.80
CA ASP A 84 -19.72 19.42 17.56
C ASP A 84 -18.78 20.45 16.92
N ASP A 85 -18.74 20.49 15.60
CA ASP A 85 -17.87 21.35 14.79
C ASP A 85 -16.39 21.30 15.26
N PRO A 86 -15.74 20.12 15.23
CA PRO A 86 -14.41 19.89 15.81
C PRO A 86 -13.26 20.62 15.09
N GLY A 87 -13.56 21.37 14.03
CA GLY A 87 -12.56 22.05 13.19
C GLY A 87 -11.78 21.10 12.27
N PRO A 88 -10.63 21.55 11.75
CA PRO A 88 -9.82 20.76 10.82
C PRO A 88 -9.31 19.44 11.42
N CYS A 89 -9.40 18.34 10.65
CA CYS A 89 -8.83 17.04 11.02
C CYS A 89 -7.47 16.84 10.33
N PRO A 90 -6.42 16.37 11.06
CA PRO A 90 -6.37 16.19 12.51
C PRO A 90 -6.22 17.54 13.25
N GLY A 91 -6.70 17.61 14.49
CA GLY A 91 -6.64 18.80 15.35
C GLY A 91 -7.17 18.53 16.76
N ASP A 92 -7.19 19.53 17.65
CA ASP A 92 -7.57 19.36 19.06
C ASP A 92 -9.01 18.87 19.29
N GLY A 93 -9.91 19.19 18.35
CA GLY A 93 -11.29 18.70 18.33
C GLY A 93 -11.43 17.24 17.89
N TRP A 94 -10.33 16.58 17.49
CA TRP A 94 -10.31 15.21 17.00
C TRP A 94 -9.47 14.30 17.90
N GLN A 95 -9.99 13.12 18.20
CA GLN A 95 -9.30 12.07 18.94
C GLN A 95 -8.86 10.97 17.99
N LEU A 96 -7.56 10.67 17.91
CA LEU A 96 -7.07 9.49 17.18
C LEU A 96 -7.58 8.21 17.88
N ILE A 97 -8.24 7.34 17.13
CA ILE A 97 -8.76 6.04 17.64
C ILE A 97 -8.13 4.83 16.95
N ALA A 98 -7.59 5.00 15.74
CA ALA A 98 -6.79 3.99 15.05
C ALA A 98 -5.73 4.66 14.17
N SER A 99 -4.48 4.23 14.29
CA SER A 99 -3.37 4.72 13.47
C SER A 99 -3.12 3.80 12.29
N ALA A 100 -2.82 4.39 11.13
CA ALA A 100 -2.19 3.66 10.04
C ALA A 100 -0.89 3.00 10.55
N GLY A 101 -0.71 1.72 10.23
CA GLY A 101 0.54 1.00 10.50
C GLY A 101 1.66 1.51 9.60
N ARG A 102 2.91 1.27 10.01
CA ARG A 102 4.07 1.50 9.13
C ARG A 102 4.15 0.38 8.11
N ALA A 103 4.61 0.70 6.89
CA ALA A 103 4.96 -0.31 5.91
C ALA A 103 5.97 -1.30 6.52
N GLY A 104 5.78 -2.59 6.24
CA GLY A 104 6.73 -3.63 6.64
C GLY A 104 8.12 -3.38 6.03
N LYS A 105 9.14 -3.99 6.64
CA LYS A 105 10.48 -3.97 6.03
C LYS A 105 10.42 -4.68 4.67
N PRO A 106 11.10 -4.16 3.63
CA PRO A 106 11.27 -4.89 2.38
C PRO A 106 11.78 -6.31 2.66
N GLY A 107 11.29 -7.28 1.90
CA GLY A 107 11.79 -8.66 1.98
C GLY A 107 13.29 -8.73 1.66
N PRO A 108 13.97 -9.82 2.04
CA PRO A 108 15.37 -10.03 1.66
C PRO A 108 15.52 -10.00 0.13
N LYS A 109 16.63 -9.44 -0.36
CA LYS A 109 16.99 -9.48 -1.78
C LYS A 109 17.11 -10.95 -2.20
N GLY A 110 16.52 -11.31 -3.33
CA GLY A 110 16.66 -12.65 -3.91
C GLY A 110 18.12 -13.01 -4.18
N GLU A 111 18.41 -14.32 -4.18
CA GLU A 111 19.74 -14.83 -4.49
C GLU A 111 20.17 -14.40 -5.91
N ARG A 112 21.47 -14.14 -6.08
CA ARG A 112 22.04 -13.85 -7.40
C ARG A 112 21.91 -15.13 -8.25
N GLY A 113 21.34 -15.01 -9.44
CA GLY A 113 21.30 -16.12 -10.39
C GLY A 113 22.70 -16.63 -10.73
N GLU A 114 22.78 -17.90 -11.15
CA GLU A 114 24.07 -18.51 -11.50
C GLU A 114 24.78 -17.73 -12.63
N PRO A 115 26.12 -17.62 -12.59
CA PRO A 115 26.87 -17.08 -13.71
C PRO A 115 26.54 -17.83 -15.00
N GLY A 116 26.39 -17.08 -16.10
CA GLY A 116 26.21 -17.69 -17.42
C GLY A 116 27.42 -18.56 -17.83
N PRO A 117 27.23 -19.52 -18.75
CA PRO A 117 28.32 -20.35 -19.24
C PRO A 117 29.40 -19.49 -19.91
N ARG A 118 30.67 -19.92 -19.77
CA ARG A 118 31.81 -19.29 -20.44
C ARG A 118 31.62 -19.36 -21.96
N GLY A 119 31.88 -18.24 -22.65
CA GLY A 119 31.88 -18.20 -24.11
C GLY A 119 32.93 -19.13 -24.73
N LEU A 120 32.70 -19.54 -25.98
CA LEU A 120 33.65 -20.36 -26.74
C LEU A 120 34.98 -19.61 -26.95
N PRO A 121 36.13 -20.31 -26.95
CA PRO A 121 37.40 -19.72 -27.35
C PRO A 121 37.32 -19.11 -28.76
N GLY A 122 37.97 -17.97 -28.96
CA GLY A 122 38.10 -17.36 -30.29
C GLY A 122 38.95 -18.22 -31.23
N ALA A 123 38.67 -18.15 -32.53
CA ALA A 123 39.49 -18.82 -33.54
C ALA A 123 40.90 -18.19 -33.63
N ASN A 124 41.92 -19.02 -33.84
CA ASN A 124 43.29 -18.54 -34.06
C ASN A 124 43.36 -17.73 -35.37
N ALA A 125 44.00 -16.56 -35.35
CA ALA A 125 44.31 -15.83 -36.58
C ALA A 125 45.31 -16.63 -37.42
N ALA A 126 45.10 -16.70 -38.75
CA ALA A 126 46.02 -17.38 -39.64
C ALA A 126 47.39 -16.66 -39.61
N ALA A 127 48.47 -17.42 -39.42
CA ALA A 127 49.83 -16.86 -39.44
C ALA A 127 50.29 -16.62 -40.88
N ILE A 128 51.04 -15.55 -41.14
CA ILE A 128 51.72 -15.34 -42.43
C ILE A 128 52.90 -16.31 -42.49
N VAL A 129 52.99 -17.12 -43.54
CA VAL A 129 54.05 -18.14 -43.72
C VAL A 129 55.07 -17.76 -44.78
N ARG A 130 54.72 -16.94 -45.76
CA ARG A 130 55.65 -16.40 -46.77
C ARG A 130 55.13 -15.12 -47.40
N TRP A 131 56.00 -14.45 -48.14
CA TRP A 131 55.67 -13.31 -48.99
C TRP A 131 55.90 -13.66 -50.45
N GLU A 132 54.94 -13.32 -51.30
CA GLU A 132 55.08 -13.38 -52.75
C GLU A 132 55.45 -11.99 -53.26
N VAL A 133 56.55 -11.90 -54.02
CA VAL A 133 57.09 -10.62 -54.50
C VAL A 133 56.85 -10.48 -56.00
N ASN A 134 56.06 -9.48 -56.38
CA ASN A 134 55.90 -9.09 -57.78
C ASN A 134 56.79 -7.89 -58.08
N ARG A 135 57.92 -8.15 -58.73
CA ARG A 135 58.94 -7.14 -59.04
C ARG A 135 58.49 -6.16 -60.12
N ALA A 136 57.63 -6.58 -61.06
CA ALA A 136 57.14 -5.71 -62.13
C ALA A 136 56.15 -4.67 -61.58
N ALA A 137 55.27 -5.11 -60.66
CA ALA A 137 54.27 -4.25 -60.04
C ALA A 137 54.76 -3.57 -58.75
N TYR A 138 55.97 -3.85 -58.28
CA TYR A 138 56.49 -3.38 -56.99
C TYR A 138 55.53 -3.68 -55.82
N THR A 139 55.00 -4.91 -55.77
CA THR A 139 54.08 -5.33 -54.70
C THR A 139 54.56 -6.58 -53.98
N ILE A 140 54.20 -6.67 -52.70
CA ILE A 140 54.38 -7.87 -51.87
C ILE A 140 53.02 -8.35 -51.34
N THR A 141 52.75 -9.65 -51.43
CA THR A 141 51.50 -10.26 -50.99
C THR A 141 51.78 -11.25 -49.85
N PRO A 142 51.15 -11.11 -48.66
CA PRO A 142 51.30 -12.09 -47.60
C PRO A 142 50.52 -13.36 -47.94
N ILE A 143 51.19 -14.51 -47.81
CA ILE A 143 50.55 -15.82 -47.93
C ILE A 143 50.35 -16.37 -46.53
N MET A 144 49.10 -16.69 -46.20
CA MET A 144 48.67 -17.18 -44.91
C MET A 144 48.89 -18.69 -44.79
N ALA A 145 48.91 -19.23 -43.57
CA ALA A 145 49.15 -20.65 -43.29
C ALA A 145 48.08 -21.58 -43.88
N ASP A 146 46.87 -21.06 -44.12
CA ASP A 146 45.77 -21.76 -44.79
C ASP A 146 45.85 -21.70 -46.33
N GLY A 147 46.92 -21.11 -46.87
CA GLY A 147 47.14 -20.92 -48.30
C GLY A 147 46.42 -19.72 -48.91
N SER A 148 45.60 -19.00 -48.13
CA SER A 148 44.97 -17.78 -48.60
C SER A 148 45.98 -16.65 -48.81
N GLN A 149 45.64 -15.73 -49.71
CA GLN A 149 46.42 -14.52 -49.96
C GLN A 149 45.75 -13.34 -49.27
N ALA A 150 46.50 -12.63 -48.44
CA ALA A 150 46.07 -11.35 -47.90
C ALA A 150 46.28 -10.22 -48.92
N PRO A 151 45.71 -9.03 -48.71
CA PRO A 151 45.86 -7.91 -49.65
C PRO A 151 47.33 -7.57 -49.94
N SER A 152 47.63 -7.30 -51.21
CA SER A 152 48.97 -6.89 -51.65
C SER A 152 49.31 -5.48 -51.17
N ILE A 153 50.56 -5.29 -50.76
CA ILE A 153 51.13 -4.01 -50.34
C ILE A 153 52.01 -3.50 -51.48
N ASN A 154 51.76 -2.27 -51.96
CA ASN A 154 52.63 -1.59 -52.92
C ASN A 154 53.81 -0.98 -52.18
N VAL A 155 55.03 -1.33 -52.60
CA VAL A 155 56.29 -0.89 -51.98
C VAL A 155 57.08 0.07 -52.86
N ARG A 156 56.54 0.49 -54.01
CA ARG A 156 57.22 1.43 -54.93
C ARG A 156 57.61 2.73 -54.24
N GLU A 157 56.70 3.30 -53.46
CA GLU A 157 56.92 4.59 -52.76
C GLU A 157 58.13 4.52 -51.82
N LEU A 158 58.38 3.36 -51.19
CA LEU A 158 59.55 3.16 -50.32
C LEU A 158 60.87 3.18 -51.12
N PHE A 159 60.87 2.64 -52.34
CA PHE A 159 62.05 2.68 -53.22
C PHE A 159 62.28 4.07 -53.79
N GLU A 160 61.21 4.76 -54.21
CA GLU A 160 61.29 6.14 -54.71
C GLU A 160 61.86 7.07 -53.62
N GLN A 161 61.34 6.98 -52.40
CA GLN A 161 61.87 7.74 -51.26
C GLN A 161 63.35 7.41 -50.98
N TYR A 162 63.74 6.13 -50.98
CA TYR A 162 65.14 5.75 -50.76
C TYR A 162 66.08 6.36 -51.79
N HIS A 163 65.68 6.42 -53.06
CA HIS A 163 66.49 7.02 -54.12
C HIS A 163 66.60 8.55 -53.96
N GLU A 164 65.52 9.24 -53.63
CA GLU A 164 65.55 10.68 -53.35
C GLU A 164 66.47 11.02 -52.16
N GLU A 165 66.48 10.19 -51.12
CA GLU A 165 67.36 10.35 -49.95
C GLU A 165 68.83 10.00 -50.22
N SER A 166 69.11 9.16 -51.22
CA SER A 166 70.46 8.66 -51.52
C SER A 166 71.20 9.44 -52.60
N ASP A 167 70.47 10.20 -53.43
CA ASP A 167 71.02 11.03 -54.51
C ASP A 167 71.19 12.52 -54.12
N GLY A 168 71.00 12.87 -52.84
CA GLY A 168 71.25 14.20 -52.25
C GLY A 168 72.50 14.26 -51.38
#